data_AF-A0A2W7HXQ7-F1
#
_entry.id   AF-A0A2W7HXQ7-F1
#
_cell.length_a   1.000
_cell.length_b   1.000
_cell.length_c   1.000
_cell.angle_alpha   90.00
_cell.angle_beta   90.00
_cell.angle_gamma   90.00
#
_symmetry.space_group_name_H-M   'P 1'
#
loop_
_entity.id
_entity.type
_entity.pdbx_description
1 polymer ?
#
loop_
_entity_poly.entity_id
_entity_poly.type
_entity_poly.pdbx_seq_one_letter_code
_entity_poly.pdbx_strand_id
1 'polypeptide(L)'
;MAARRQARVRPVDAAIVRLMALAAKGVPPHRIAREVEMIVAEWLREPDADPSDAKTWLDELREQIVVGVADAEEQVSYVDPGEAAAVKQAGLTLAALQASRDAVERASESL
;
A
#
# COMPACT_ATOMS: atom_id res chain seq x y z
N MET A 1 -0.89 9.26 -37.83
CA MET A 1 0.12 9.00 -36.77
C MET A 1 -0.64 8.64 -35.51
N ALA A 2 -0.66 7.36 -35.13
CA ALA A 2 -1.32 6.93 -33.90
C ALA A 2 -0.43 7.34 -32.73
N ALA A 3 -0.91 8.27 -31.89
CA ALA A 3 -0.28 8.56 -30.61
C ALA A 3 -0.19 7.26 -29.84
N ARG A 4 1.04 6.80 -29.57
CA ARG A 4 1.32 5.67 -28.71
C ARG A 4 0.81 6.07 -27.32
N ARG A 5 -0.47 5.75 -27.05
CA ARG A 5 -1.12 5.95 -25.74
C ARG A 5 -0.24 5.19 -24.77
N GLN A 6 0.59 5.90 -24.00
CA GLN A 6 1.39 5.28 -22.93
C GLN A 6 0.41 4.41 -22.15
N ALA A 7 0.73 3.11 -22.05
CA ALA A 7 -0.05 2.21 -21.22
C ALA A 7 -0.06 2.85 -19.83
N ARG A 8 -1.21 3.39 -19.42
CA ARG A 8 -1.37 3.95 -18.08
C ARG A 8 -1.10 2.78 -17.13
N VAL A 9 -0.11 2.92 -16.26
CA VAL A 9 0.15 1.97 -15.18
C VAL A 9 -1.17 1.77 -14.43
N ARG A 10 -1.52 0.52 -14.10
CA ARG A 10 -2.80 0.26 -13.41
C ARG A 10 -2.81 1.03 -12.08
N PRO A 11 -3.96 1.59 -11.68
CA PRO A 11 -4.06 2.35 -10.43
C PRO A 11 -3.53 1.59 -9.21
N VAL A 12 -3.83 0.29 -9.11
CA VAL A 12 -3.36 -0.61 -8.06
C VAL A 12 -1.84 -0.75 -8.06
N ASP A 13 -1.22 -1.03 -9.22
CA ASP A 13 0.23 -1.19 -9.32
C ASP A 13 0.96 0.09 -8.88
N ALA A 14 0.44 1.26 -9.27
CA ALA A 14 0.99 2.55 -8.87
C ALA A 14 0.86 2.79 -7.35
N ALA A 15 -0.27 2.39 -6.75
CA ALA A 15 -0.48 2.47 -5.31
C ALA A 15 0.48 1.57 -4.53
N ILE A 16 0.66 0.31 -4.97
CA ILE A 16 1.60 -0.63 -4.35
C ILE A 16 3.01 -0.05 -4.34
N VAL A 17 3.50 0.46 -5.48
CA VAL A 17 4.83 1.05 -5.58
C VAL A 17 4.99 2.24 -4.62
N ARG A 18 3.98 3.12 -4.52
CA ARG A 18 4.00 4.27 -3.59
C ARG A 18 4.08 3.80 -2.14
N LEU A 19 3.22 2.87 -1.73
CA LEU A 19 3.17 2.37 -0.36
C LEU A 19 4.46 1.64 0.03
N MET A 20 5.00 0.79 -0.85
CA MET A 20 6.27 0.09 -0.64
C MET A 20 7.45 1.07 -0.51
N ALA A 21 7.47 2.13 -1.32
CA ALA A 21 8.51 3.15 -1.21
C ALA A 21 8.47 3.92 0.12
N LEU A 22 7.29 4.12 0.70
CA LEU A 22 7.15 4.74 2.02
C LEU A 22 7.52 3.77 3.14
N ALA A 23 7.12 2.50 3.03
CA ALA A 23 7.47 1.45 3.99
C ALA A 23 8.99 1.24 4.06
N ALA A 24 9.67 1.15 2.90
CA ALA A 24 11.12 1.01 2.83
C ALA A 24 11.87 2.20 3.48
N LYS A 25 11.28 3.39 3.46
CA LYS A 25 11.83 4.60 4.10
C LYS A 25 11.56 4.66 5.61
N GLY A 26 10.85 3.68 6.18
CA GLY A 26 10.44 3.70 7.59
C GLY A 26 9.49 4.85 7.91
N VAL A 27 8.64 5.24 6.96
CA VAL A 27 7.67 6.31 7.17
C VAL A 27 6.69 5.90 8.27
N PRO A 28 6.35 6.80 9.22
CA PRO A 28 5.48 6.45 10.33
C PRO A 28 4.07 5.97 9.89
N PRO A 29 3.47 4.98 10.58
CA PRO A 29 2.16 4.41 10.27
C PRO A 29 1.04 5.42 9.97
N HIS A 30 0.93 6.50 10.76
CA HIS A 30 -0.11 7.51 10.55
C HIS A 30 0.02 8.23 9.20
N ARG A 31 1.25 8.42 8.69
CA ARG A 31 1.46 9.02 7.37
C ARG A 31 1.17 8.03 6.25
N ILE A 32 1.43 6.75 6.47
CA ILE A 32 1.06 5.67 5.53
C ILE A 32 -0.46 5.62 5.38
N ALA A 33 -1.19 5.62 6.50
CA ALA A 33 -2.65 5.65 6.46
C ALA A 33 -3.18 6.87 5.69
N ARG A 34 -2.57 8.04 5.90
CA ARG A 34 -2.92 9.25 5.14
C ARG A 34 -2.61 9.13 3.64
N GLU A 35 -1.54 8.43 3.27
CA GLU A 35 -1.24 8.16 1.85
C GLU A 35 -2.34 7.31 1.20
N VAL A 36 -2.82 6.27 1.90
CA VAL A 36 -3.94 5.44 1.41
C VAL A 36 -5.19 6.29 1.17
N GLU A 37 -5.55 7.16 2.11
CA GLU A 37 -6.68 8.10 1.94
C GLU A 37 -6.50 9.00 0.71
N MET A 38 -5.28 9.47 0.44
CA MET A 38 -4.98 10.29 -0.74
C MET A 38 -5.08 9.49 -2.04
N ILE A 39 -4.57 8.25 -2.07
CA ILE A 39 -4.68 7.34 -3.22
C ILE A 39 -6.16 7.10 -3.56
N VAL A 40 -6.98 6.78 -2.56
CA VAL A 40 -8.43 6.55 -2.76
C VAL A 40 -9.11 7.82 -3.25
N ALA A 41 -8.80 8.98 -2.65
CA ALA A 41 -9.35 10.25 -3.10
C ALA A 41 -8.91 10.62 -4.53
N GLU A 42 -7.71 10.23 -4.96
CA GLU A 42 -7.24 10.38 -6.34
C GLU A 42 -8.05 9.49 -7.30
N TRP A 43 -8.29 8.22 -6.94
CA TRP A 43 -9.10 7.30 -7.74
C TRP A 43 -10.54 7.80 -7.93
N LEU A 44 -11.16 8.32 -6.88
CA LEU A 44 -12.53 8.86 -6.94
C LEU A 44 -12.65 10.20 -7.70
N ARG A 45 -11.54 10.90 -7.94
CA ARG A 45 -11.52 12.17 -8.68
C ARG A 45 -11.26 12.00 -10.17
N GLU A 46 -10.92 10.79 -10.62
CA GLU A 46 -10.77 10.48 -12.05
C GLU A 46 -12.12 10.72 -12.76
N PRO A 47 -12.18 11.54 -13.83
CA PRO A 47 -13.44 11.97 -14.45
C PRO A 47 -14.36 10.84 -14.92
N ASP A 48 -13.77 9.68 -15.23
CA ASP A 48 -14.46 8.50 -15.75
C ASP A 48 -14.50 7.34 -14.72
N ALA A 49 -14.13 7.57 -13.45
CA ALA A 49 -14.10 6.51 -12.46
C ALA A 49 -15.50 6.16 -11.93
N ASP A 50 -15.89 4.90 -12.08
CA ASP A 50 -17.03 4.34 -11.36
C ASP A 50 -16.61 4.04 -9.91
N PRO A 51 -17.37 4.44 -8.88
CA PRO A 51 -17.10 4.05 -7.50
C PRO A 51 -16.93 2.53 -7.30
N SER A 52 -17.58 1.70 -8.13
CA SER A 52 -17.40 0.24 -8.12
C SER A 52 -16.02 -0.21 -8.63
N ASP A 53 -15.38 0.55 -9.52
CA ASP A 53 -14.00 0.31 -9.93
C ASP A 53 -13.03 0.61 -8.78
N ALA A 54 -13.25 1.73 -8.06
CA ALA A 54 -12.44 2.08 -6.89
C ALA A 54 -12.53 1.02 -5.79
N LYS A 55 -13.72 0.43 -5.58
CA LYS A 55 -13.90 -0.70 -4.67
C LYS A 55 -13.13 -1.94 -5.14
N THR A 56 -13.23 -2.28 -6.43
CA THR A 56 -12.47 -3.40 -7.02
C THR A 56 -10.96 -3.22 -6.85
N TRP A 57 -10.45 -2.00 -7.06
CA TRP A 57 -9.03 -1.69 -6.88
C TRP A 57 -8.60 -1.73 -5.40
N LEU A 58 -9.48 -1.34 -4.48
CA LEU A 58 -9.20 -1.46 -3.04
C LEU A 58 -9.15 -2.92 -2.58
N ASP A 59 -10.06 -3.76 -3.08
CA ASP A 59 -10.05 -5.19 -2.77
C ASP A 59 -8.77 -5.85 -3.30
N GLU A 60 -8.37 -5.55 -4.55
CA GLU A 60 -7.12 -6.05 -5.13
C GLU A 60 -5.89 -5.52 -4.35
N LEU A 61 -5.88 -4.24 -3.98
CA LEU A 61 -4.81 -3.64 -3.17
C LEU A 61 -4.73 -4.31 -1.79
N ARG A 62 -5.88 -4.60 -1.16
CA ARG A 62 -5.95 -5.28 0.13
C ARG A 62 -5.34 -6.67 0.05
N GLU A 63 -5.70 -7.45 -0.96
CA GLU A 63 -5.16 -8.80 -1.16
C GLU A 63 -3.63 -8.77 -1.28
N GLN A 64 -3.08 -7.85 -2.05
CA GLN A 64 -1.63 -7.69 -2.23
C GLN A 64 -0.93 -7.27 -0.93
N ILE A 65 -1.51 -6.33 -0.18
CA ILE A 65 -0.94 -5.90 1.10
C ILE A 65 -0.99 -7.02 2.14
N VAL A 66 -2.06 -7.81 2.19
CA VAL A 66 -2.17 -8.95 3.12
C VAL A 66 -1.04 -9.96 2.89
N VAL A 67 -0.75 -10.29 1.64
CA VAL A 67 0.41 -11.14 1.28
C VAL A 67 1.71 -10.49 1.75
N GLY A 68 1.92 -9.20 1.44
CA GLY A 68 3.13 -8.49 1.85
C GLY A 68 3.31 -8.37 3.37
N VAL A 69 2.23 -8.26 4.14
CA VAL A 69 2.28 -8.28 5.61
C VAL A 69 2.74 -9.64 6.11
N ALA A 70 2.16 -10.74 5.58
CA ALA A 70 2.56 -12.09 5.98
C ALA A 70 4.05 -12.34 5.67
N ASP A 71 4.52 -11.95 4.49
CA ASP A 71 5.93 -12.06 4.11
C ASP A 71 6.84 -11.23 5.02
N ALA A 72 6.41 -10.02 5.42
CA ALA A 72 7.17 -9.18 6.33
C ALA A 72 7.19 -9.72 7.77
N GLU A 73 6.10 -10.31 8.25
CA GLU A 73 6.03 -10.99 9.55
C GLU A 73 7.00 -12.18 9.58
N GLU A 74 7.03 -12.98 8.51
CA GLU A 74 7.98 -14.07 8.34
C GLU A 74 9.43 -13.54 8.31
N GLN A 75 9.72 -12.50 7.52
CA GLN A 75 11.06 -11.90 7.48
C GLN A 75 11.53 -11.39 8.85
N VAL A 76 10.65 -10.71 9.61
CA VAL A 76 10.97 -10.24 10.97
C VAL A 76 11.36 -11.41 11.87
N SER A 77 10.71 -12.58 11.73
CA SER A 77 11.01 -13.77 12.52
C SER A 77 12.41 -14.36 12.26
N TYR A 78 12.98 -14.08 11.09
CA TYR A 78 14.31 -14.53 10.69
C TYR A 78 15.44 -13.54 11.02
N VAL A 79 15.13 -12.32 11.49
CA VAL A 79 16.15 -11.33 11.84
C VAL A 79 16.86 -11.73 13.14
N ASP A 80 18.19 -11.71 13.13
CA ASP A 80 18.99 -11.93 14.33
C ASP A 80 18.69 -10.84 15.39
N PRO A 81 18.21 -11.21 16.60
CA PRO A 81 17.95 -10.26 17.67
C PRO A 81 19.18 -9.43 18.09
N GLY A 82 20.40 -9.91 17.83
CA GLY A 82 21.65 -9.20 18.06
C GLY A 82 21.87 -8.02 17.10
N GLU A 83 21.20 -8.01 15.94
CA GLU A 83 21.30 -6.95 14.95
C GLU A 83 20.23 -5.86 15.17
N ALA A 84 20.42 -5.03 16.20
CA ALA A 84 19.44 -4.03 16.62
C ALA A 84 18.95 -3.10 15.48
N ALA A 85 19.82 -2.75 14.53
CA ALA A 85 19.44 -1.95 13.37
C ALA A 85 18.53 -2.70 12.40
N ALA A 86 18.81 -3.98 12.14
CA ALA A 86 18.00 -4.83 11.28
C ALA A 86 16.62 -5.09 11.89
N VAL A 87 16.57 -5.42 13.20
CA VAL A 87 15.32 -5.61 13.95
C VAL A 87 14.46 -4.35 13.88
N LYS A 88 15.05 -3.19 14.10
CA LYS A 88 14.35 -1.90 14.01
C LYS A 88 13.79 -1.66 12.62
N GLN A 89 14.59 -1.87 11.57
CA GLN A 89 14.15 -1.62 10.19
C GLN A 89 13.04 -2.58 9.75
N ALA A 90 13.16 -3.86 10.11
CA ALA A 90 12.16 -4.87 9.81
C ALA A 90 10.84 -4.56 10.54
N GLY A 91 10.90 -4.17 11.83
CA GLY A 91 9.73 -3.75 12.60
C GLY A 91 9.05 -2.50 12.04
N LEU A 92 9.82 -1.51 11.57
CA LEU A 92 9.25 -0.31 10.93
C LEU A 92 8.55 -0.64 9.61
N THR A 93 9.16 -1.52 8.79
CA THR A 93 8.56 -1.98 7.54
C THR A 93 7.25 -2.73 7.80
N LEU A 94 7.25 -3.66 8.75
CA LEU A 94 6.06 -4.42 9.13
C LEU A 94 4.94 -3.48 9.63
N ALA A 95 5.25 -2.54 10.51
CA ALA A 95 4.28 -1.57 11.03
C ALA A 95 3.69 -0.70 9.91
N ALA A 96 4.48 -0.32 8.90
CA ALA A 96 3.99 0.43 7.75
C ALA A 96 3.05 -0.40 6.86
N LEU A 97 3.34 -1.68 6.63
CA LEU A 97 2.48 -2.57 5.86
C LEU A 97 1.16 -2.86 6.57
N GLN A 98 1.21 -3.12 7.89
CA GLN A 98 0.01 -3.27 8.71
C GLN A 98 -0.86 -2.01 8.69
N ALA A 99 -0.25 -0.83 8.81
CA ALA A 99 -0.97 0.44 8.71
C ALA A 99 -1.60 0.67 7.32
N SER A 100 -0.95 0.18 6.25
CA SER A 100 -1.51 0.22 4.90
C SER A 100 -2.76 -0.65 4.81
N ARG A 101 -2.70 -1.90 5.31
CA ARG A 101 -3.84 -2.82 5.34
C ARG A 101 -5.01 -2.22 6.10
N ASP A 102 -4.77 -1.74 7.32
CA ASP A 102 -5.82 -1.21 8.19
C ASP A 102 -6.43 0.09 7.63
N ALA A 103 -5.67 0.88 6.86
CA ALA A 103 -6.20 2.04 6.16
C ALA A 103 -7.02 1.66 4.93
N VAL A 104 -6.59 0.65 4.17
CA VAL A 104 -7.35 0.11 3.03
C VAL A 104 -8.67 -0.50 3.49
N GLU A 105 -8.67 -1.29 4.57
CA GLU A 105 -9.90 -1.86 5.14
C GLU A 105 -10.90 -0.78 5.55
N ARG A 106 -10.44 0.26 6.27
CA ARG A 106 -11.29 1.41 6.62
C ARG A 106 -11.81 2.16 5.39
N ALA A 107 -11.00 2.30 4.34
CA ALA A 107 -11.42 2.95 3.10
C ALA A 107 -12.50 2.12 2.39
N SER A 108 -12.34 0.79 2.31
CA SER A 108 -13.35 -0.11 1.73
C SER A 108 -14.68 -0.09 2.48
N GLU A 109 -14.66 0.07 3.80
CA GLU A 109 -15.88 0.22 4.61
C GLU A 109 -16.60 1.56 4.38
N SER A 110 -15.88 2.57 3.87
CA SER A 110 -16.39 3.92 3.66
C SER A 110 -16.91 4.21 2.25
N LEU A 111 -16.79 3.25 1.32
CA LEU A 111 -17.25 3.32 -0.08
C LEU A 111 -18.54 2.52 -0.30
#